data_AF-A0A8S2ZVR4-F1
#
_entry.id   AF-A0A8S2ZVR4-F1
#
_cell.length_a   1.000
_cell.length_b   1.000
_cell.length_c   1.000
_cell.angle_alpha   90.00
_cell.angle_beta   90.00
_cell.angle_gamma   90.00
#
_symmetry.space_group_name_H-M   'P 1'
#
loop_
_entity.id
_entity.type
_entity.pdbx_description
1 polymer ?
#
loop_
_entity_poly.entity_id
_entity_poly.type
_entity_poly.pdbx_seq_one_letter_code
_entity_poly.pdbx_strand_id
1 'polypeptide(L)' 'VLAKYRQLGLGTMMLQHVFKLCERDGSIDSIYLHVQINNETALSFYKKVGFQIVSTATEYYRRLEPCDAFVLE' A
#
# COMPACT_ATOMS: atom_id res chain seq x y z
N VAL A 1 -1.88 11.61 1.18
CA VAL A 1 -2.92 12.59 0.79
C VAL A 1 -3.62 13.13 2.03
N LEU A 2 -3.62 14.45 2.24
CA LEU A 2 -4.33 15.08 3.36
C LEU A 2 -5.83 14.75 3.32
N ALA A 3 -6.46 14.63 4.49
CA ALA A 3 -7.85 14.19 4.61
C ALA A 3 -8.81 14.94 3.67
N LYS A 4 -8.69 16.27 3.60
CA LYS A 4 -9.51 17.15 2.74
C LYS A 4 -9.38 16.91 1.23
N TYR A 5 -8.38 16.16 0.78
CA TYR A 5 -8.14 15.86 -0.64
C TYR A 5 -8.23 14.36 -0.95
N ARG A 6 -8.69 13.53 0.00
CA ARG A 6 -8.91 12.10 -0.23
C ARG A 6 -10.10 11.90 -1.17
N GLN A 7 -10.15 10.74 -1.82
CA GLN A 7 -11.21 10.36 -2.77
C GLN A 7 -11.30 11.22 -4.05
N LEU A 8 -10.31 12.09 -4.31
CA LEU A 8 -10.18 12.86 -5.55
C LEU A 8 -9.24 12.20 -6.58
N GLY A 9 -9.00 10.88 -6.47
CA GLY A 9 -8.13 10.14 -7.38
C GLY A 9 -6.61 10.36 -7.20
N LEU A 10 -6.18 11.27 -6.32
CA LEU A 10 -4.75 11.57 -6.11
C LEU A 10 -3.93 10.35 -5.69
N GLY A 11 -4.47 9.47 -4.84
CA GLY A 11 -3.81 8.22 -4.44
C GLY A 11 -3.56 7.30 -5.64
N THR A 12 -4.59 7.10 -6.47
CA THR A 12 -4.51 6.30 -7.69
C THR A 12 -3.52 6.90 -8.68
N MET A 13 -3.52 8.23 -8.84
CA MET A 13 -2.57 8.93 -9.72
C MET A 13 -1.11 8.67 -9.30
N MET A 14 -0.81 8.76 -7.99
CA MET A 14 0.54 8.48 -7.49
C MET A 14 0.96 7.03 -7.74
N LEU A 15 0.08 6.04 -7.46
CA LEU A 15 0.41 4.63 -7.70
C LEU A 15 0.60 4.31 -9.18
N GLN A 16 -0.27 4.81 -10.06
CA GLN A 16 -0.11 4.61 -11.50
C GLN A 16 1.19 5.22 -12.02
N HIS A 17 1.66 6.32 -11.43
CA HIS A 17 2.96 6.87 -11.80
C HIS A 17 4.10 5.92 -11.43
N VAL A 18 4.07 5.33 -10.23
CA VAL A 18 5.06 4.32 -9.81
C VAL A 18 5.01 3.11 -10.73
N PHE A 19 3.83 2.58 -11.06
CA PHE A 19 3.68 1.45 -11.99
C PHE A 19 4.31 1.74 -13.35
N LYS A 20 4.08 2.92 -13.91
CA LYS A 20 4.70 3.34 -15.18
C LYS A 20 6.22 3.45 -15.11
N LEU A 21 6.79 3.73 -13.95
CA LEU A 21 8.25 3.72 -13.77
C LEU A 21 8.76 2.27 -13.73
N CYS A 22 8.07 1.39 -13.02
CA CYS A 22 8.43 -0.02 -12.95
C CYS A 22 8.31 -0.73 -14.31
N GLU A 23 7.27 -0.45 -15.09
CA GLU A 23 7.11 -1.00 -16.45
C GLU A 23 8.25 -0.62 -17.41
N ARG A 24 8.98 0.46 -17.13
CA ARG A 24 10.13 0.91 -17.94
C ARG A 24 11.43 0.20 -17.55
N ASP A 25 11.48 -0.39 -16.37
CA ASP A 25 12.63 -1.10 -15.83
C ASP A 25 12.28 -2.58 -15.66
N GLY A 26 12.63 -3.38 -16.67
CA GLY A 26 12.37 -4.82 -16.67
C GLY A 26 13.14 -5.62 -15.63
N SER A 27 13.96 -4.98 -14.78
CA SER A 27 14.61 -5.62 -13.64
C SER A 27 13.76 -5.64 -12.37
N ILE A 28 12.61 -4.95 -12.36
CA ILE A 28 11.72 -4.90 -11.21
C ILE A 28 10.73 -6.06 -11.27
N ASP A 29 10.88 -6.99 -10.34
CA ASP A 29 10.04 -8.18 -10.25
C ASP A 29 8.67 -7.90 -9.60
N SER A 30 8.63 -7.07 -8.55
CA SER A 30 7.39 -6.76 -7.84
C SER A 30 7.42 -5.44 -7.05
N ILE A 31 6.24 -5.01 -6.62
CA ILE A 31 6.01 -3.83 -5.79
C ILE A 31 5.26 -4.30 -4.56
N TYR A 32 5.78 -3.99 -3.37
CA TYR A 32 5.12 -4.35 -2.13
C TYR A 32 5.12 -3.19 -1.14
N LEU A 33 4.24 -3.26 -0.14
CA LEU A 33 4.15 -2.28 0.93
C LEU A 33 3.56 -2.88 2.22
N HIS A 34 3.76 -2.17 3.33
CA HIS A 34 3.23 -2.54 4.64
C HIS A 34 2.05 -1.64 5.01
N VAL A 35 0.93 -2.24 5.44
CA VAL A 35 -0.26 -1.55 5.94
C VAL A 35 -0.57 -2.02 7.35
N GLN A 36 -0.67 -1.11 8.32
CA GLN A 36 -1.10 -1.45 9.67
C GLN A 36 -2.45 -2.19 9.66
N ILE A 37 -2.56 -3.26 10.48
CA ILE A 37 -3.69 -4.19 10.37
C ILE A 37 -5.08 -3.55 10.60
N ASN A 38 -5.15 -2.44 11.35
CA ASN A 38 -6.39 -1.71 11.61
C ASN A 38 -6.69 -0.61 10.56
N ASN A 39 -5.86 -0.44 9.53
CA ASN A 39 -6.06 0.56 8.50
C ASN A 39 -6.90 0.02 7.33
N GLU A 40 -8.17 -0.25 7.62
CA GLU A 40 -9.13 -0.81 6.65
C GLU A 40 -9.31 0.07 5.40
N THR A 41 -9.17 1.40 5.56
CA THR A 41 -9.27 2.35 4.45
C THR A 41 -8.12 2.17 3.46
N ALA A 42 -6.88 2.08 3.95
CA ALA A 42 -5.72 1.83 3.09
C ALA A 42 -5.77 0.42 2.50
N LEU A 43 -6.13 -0.59 3.30
CA LEU A 43 -6.25 -1.97 2.84
C LEU A 43 -7.25 -2.10 1.68
N SER A 44 -8.42 -1.48 1.82
CA SER A 44 -9.45 -1.46 0.79
C SER A 44 -9.01 -0.70 -0.47
N PHE A 45 -8.22 0.36 -0.30
CA PHE A 45 -7.66 1.12 -1.42
C PHE A 45 -6.67 0.27 -2.23
N TYR A 46 -5.69 -0.36 -1.58
CA TYR A 46 -4.68 -1.17 -2.28
C TYR A 46 -5.29 -2.42 -2.92
N LYS A 47 -6.24 -3.10 -2.26
CA LYS A 47 -6.99 -4.21 -2.86
C LYS A 47 -7.73 -3.81 -4.13
N LYS A 48 -8.32 -2.61 -4.18
CA LYS A 48 -8.97 -2.08 -5.39
C LYS A 48 -7.98 -1.80 -6.53
N VAL A 49 -6.72 -1.52 -6.20
CA VAL A 49 -5.65 -1.25 -7.18
C VAL A 49 -5.02 -2.54 -7.70
N GLY A 50 -5.18 -3.68 -7.00
CA GLY A 50 -4.74 -5.00 -7.45
C GLY A 50 -3.83 -5.75 -6.47
N PHE A 51 -3.36 -5.08 -5.41
CA PHE A 51 -2.53 -5.69 -4.38
C PHE A 51 -3.29 -6.73 -3.55
N GLN A 52 -2.60 -7.76 -3.09
CA GLN A 52 -3.13 -8.83 -2.25
C GLN A 52 -2.30 -8.93 -0.97
N ILE A 53 -2.90 -9.45 0.12
CA ILE A 53 -2.15 -9.70 1.35
C ILE A 53 -1.33 -10.98 1.12
N VAL A 54 0.00 -10.87 1.18
CA VAL A 54 0.90 -12.03 1.02
C VAL A 54 1.42 -12.55 2.35
N SER A 55 1.52 -11.69 3.37
CA SER A 55 1.91 -12.09 4.72
C SER A 55 1.50 -11.04 5.76
N THR A 56 1.71 -11.36 7.04
CA THR A 56 1.58 -10.41 8.16
C THR A 56 2.93 -10.30 8.86
N ALA A 57 3.48 -9.10 8.94
CA ALA A 57 4.66 -8.78 9.72
C ALA A 57 4.24 -8.43 11.16
N THR A 58 4.60 -9.30 12.10
CA THR A 58 4.32 -9.10 13.54
C THR A 58 5.24 -8.05 14.14
N GLU A 59 4.74 -7.23 15.06
CA GLU A 59 5.52 -6.20 15.78
C GLU A 59 6.28 -5.21 14.84
N TYR A 60 5.75 -4.99 13.64
CA TYR A 60 6.37 -4.13 12.62
C TYR A 60 6.49 -2.66 13.09
N TYR A 61 5.45 -2.11 13.71
CA TYR A 61 5.42 -0.75 14.25
C TYR A 61 5.77 -0.74 15.74
N ARG A 62 7.00 -0.30 16.06
CA ARG A 62 7.53 -0.30 17.45
C ARG A 62 6.80 0.58 18.46
N ARG A 63 5.95 1.51 18.03
CA ARG A 63 5.36 2.58 18.87
C ARG A 63 3.85 2.77 18.66
N LEU A 64 3.21 1.89 17.91
CA LEU A 64 1.79 1.98 17.57
C LEU A 64 1.10 0.69 17.96
N GLU A 65 -0.15 0.82 18.40
CA GLU A 65 -1.04 -0.32 18.65
C GLU A 65 -2.22 -0.26 17.67
N PRO A 66 -2.55 -1.37 16.98
CA PRO A 66 -1.81 -2.63 16.94
C PRO A 66 -0.47 -2.48 16.20
N CYS A 67 0.56 -3.20 16.65
CA CYS A 67 1.92 -3.10 16.11
C CYS A 67 2.14 -3.86 14.79
N ASP A 68 1.23 -4.77 14.42
CA ASP A 68 1.35 -5.60 13.23
C ASP A 68 1.04 -4.85 11.93
N ALA A 69 1.61 -5.34 10.81
CA ALA A 69 1.32 -4.86 9.47
C ALA A 69 1.04 -6.00 8.49
N PHE A 70 0.03 -5.84 7.64
CA PHE A 70 -0.09 -6.65 6.44
C PHE A 70 0.98 -6.26 5.43
N VAL A 71 1.64 -7.24 4.84
CA VAL A 71 2.46 -7.09 3.65
C VAL A 71 1.56 -7.31 2.44
N LEU A 72 1.50 -6.31 1.57
CA LEU A 72 0.72 -6.33 0.35
C LEU A 72 1.64 -6.35 -0.87
N GLU A 73 1.33 -7.17 -1.86
CA GLU A 73 2.01 -7.31 -3.16
C GLU A 73 0.99 -7.50 -4.29
#